data_AF-M6REJ1-F1
#
_entry.id   AF-M6REJ1-F1
#
_cell.length_a   1.000
_cell.length_b   1.000
_cell.length_c   1.000
_cell.angle_alpha   90.00
_cell.angle_beta   90.00
_cell.angle_gamma   90.00
#
_symmetry.space_group_name_H-M   'P 1'
#
loop_
_entity.id
_entity.type
_entity.pdbx_description
1 polymer ?
#
loop_
_entity_poly.entity_id
_entity_poly.type
_entity_poly.pdbx_seq_one_letter_code
_entity_poly.pdbx_strand_id
1 'polypeptide(L)'
;MDPWAFLLRKNTQESQNRHLKKPDPAFLKWFSRIFSLLRKEFGEVSTPLHFQKDYELAIAVILSAQCTDERVNQVTPALFKAFPTLESFASSDLKTIETLIFFYGFL
;
A
#
# COMPACT_ATOMS: atom_id res chain seq x y z
N MET A 1 -7.47 -3.45 -26.86
CA MET A 1 -7.54 -4.72 -26.10
C MET A 1 -6.94 -4.43 -24.73
N ASP A 2 -7.75 -4.51 -23.66
CA ASP A 2 -7.27 -4.24 -22.31
C ASP A 2 -6.37 -5.40 -21.83
N PRO A 3 -5.05 -5.17 -21.64
CA PRO A 3 -4.11 -6.22 -21.21
C PRO A 3 -4.44 -6.80 -19.83
N TRP A 4 -5.23 -6.08 -19.02
CA TRP A 4 -5.50 -6.40 -17.61
C TRP A 4 -6.80 -7.21 -17.38
N ALA A 5 -7.64 -7.35 -18.41
CA ALA A 5 -8.90 -8.10 -18.32
C ALA A 5 -8.71 -9.57 -17.90
N PHE A 6 -7.55 -10.17 -18.21
CA PHE A 6 -7.21 -11.54 -17.84
C PHE A 6 -6.90 -11.70 -16.34
N LEU A 7 -6.22 -10.71 -15.74
CA LEU A 7 -5.84 -10.75 -14.33
C LEU A 7 -7.04 -10.53 -13.41
N LEU A 8 -7.98 -9.65 -13.81
CA LEU A 8 -9.23 -9.42 -13.08
C LEU A 8 -10.14 -10.67 -13.06
N ARG A 9 -10.18 -11.46 -14.15
CA ARG A 9 -10.97 -12.71 -14.26
C ARG A 9 -10.41 -13.85 -13.41
N LYS A 10 -9.10 -13.98 -13.28
CA LYS A 10 -8.48 -15.04 -12.46
C LYS A 10 -8.64 -14.77 -10.97
N ASN A 11 -8.46 -13.52 -10.55
CA ASN A 11 -8.52 -13.15 -9.14
C ASN A 11 -9.92 -13.36 -8.52
N THR A 12 -10.99 -13.23 -9.32
CA THR A 12 -12.38 -13.47 -8.87
C THR A 12 -12.70 -14.95 -8.65
N GLN A 13 -12.18 -15.85 -9.49
CA GLN A 13 -12.43 -17.30 -9.38
C GLN A 13 -11.61 -17.94 -8.25
N GLU A 14 -10.37 -17.50 -8.06
CA GLU A 14 -9.44 -18.04 -7.05
C GLU A 14 -9.80 -17.59 -5.63
N SER A 15 -10.38 -16.39 -5.49
CA SER A 15 -10.83 -15.83 -4.22
C SER A 15 -12.06 -16.55 -3.64
N GLN A 16 -12.95 -17.08 -4.49
CA GLN A 16 -14.21 -17.71 -4.09
C GLN A 16 -14.05 -19.15 -3.58
N ASN A 17 -12.93 -19.82 -3.90
CA ASN A 17 -12.70 -21.24 -3.55
C ASN A 17 -11.77 -21.48 -2.33
N ARG A 18 -11.40 -20.44 -1.58
CA ARG A 18 -10.61 -20.60 -0.36
C ARG A 18 -11.49 -21.07 0.79
N HIS A 19 -11.68 -22.37 0.89
CA HIS A 19 -12.18 -22.98 2.12
C HIS A 19 -11.12 -22.80 3.23
N LEU A 20 -11.27 -21.74 4.03
CA LEU A 20 -10.34 -21.46 5.13
C LEU A 20 -10.44 -22.58 6.17
N LYS A 21 -9.44 -23.46 6.22
CA LYS A 21 -9.31 -24.44 7.29
C LYS A 21 -9.10 -23.68 8.61
N LYS A 22 -9.84 -24.04 9.66
CA LYS A 22 -9.63 -23.48 10.99
C LYS A 22 -8.20 -23.81 11.44
N PRO A 23 -7.45 -22.83 11.96
CA PRO A 23 -6.08 -23.06 12.42
C PRO A 23 -6.06 -24.00 13.63
N ASP A 24 -4.97 -24.76 13.74
CA ASP A 24 -4.72 -25.69 14.84
C ASP A 24 -4.73 -25.00 16.22
N PRO A 25 -5.29 -25.61 17.29
CA PRO A 25 -5.33 -25.00 18.62
C PRO A 25 -3.96 -24.66 19.22
N ALA A 26 -2.91 -25.43 18.92
CA ALA A 26 -1.56 -25.12 19.42
C ALA A 26 -1.01 -23.86 18.72
N PHE A 27 -1.29 -23.68 17.43
CA PHE A 27 -0.96 -22.45 16.70
C PHE A 27 -1.62 -21.22 17.32
N LEU A 28 -2.91 -21.28 17.66
CA LEU A 28 -3.61 -20.15 18.29
C LEU A 28 -3.01 -19.76 19.65
N LYS A 29 -2.61 -20.76 20.46
CA LYS A 29 -1.94 -20.54 21.75
C LYS A 29 -0.56 -19.89 21.56
N TRP A 30 0.21 -20.32 20.57
CA TRP A 30 1.49 -19.71 20.23
C TRP A 30 1.30 -18.28 19.69
N PHE A 31 0.39 -18.09 18.74
CA PHE A 31 0.09 -16.80 18.12
C PHE A 31 -0.31 -15.76 19.16
N SER A 32 -1.27 -16.09 20.04
CA SER A 32 -1.72 -15.18 21.11
C SER A 32 -0.58 -14.77 22.06
N ARG A 33 0.35 -15.68 22.36
CA ARG A 33 1.53 -15.36 23.17
C ARG A 33 2.46 -14.39 22.45
N ILE A 34 2.80 -14.65 21.18
CA ILE A 34 3.66 -13.78 20.38
C ILE A 34 3.00 -12.41 20.18
N PHE A 35 1.73 -12.38 19.80
CA PHE A 35 0.96 -11.16 19.58
C PHE A 35 0.88 -10.30 20.85
N SER A 36 0.67 -10.90 22.02
CA SER A 36 0.68 -10.20 23.30
C SER A 36 2.03 -9.56 23.62
N LEU A 37 3.14 -10.27 23.35
CA LEU A 37 4.49 -9.73 23.52
C LEU A 37 4.76 -8.57 22.56
N LEU A 38 4.43 -8.71 21.29
CA LEU A 38 4.60 -7.65 20.28
C LEU A 38 3.75 -6.42 20.63
N ARG A 39 2.48 -6.61 21.02
CA ARG A 39 1.61 -5.50 21.43
C ARG A 39 2.12 -4.81 22.70
N LYS A 40 2.71 -5.55 23.65
CA LYS A 40 3.29 -4.97 24.86
C LYS A 40 4.54 -4.14 24.55
N GLU A 41 5.37 -4.59 23.61
CA GLU A 41 6.63 -3.91 23.24
C GLU A 41 6.38 -2.69 22.36
N PHE A 42 5.54 -2.82 21.34
CA PHE A 42 5.34 -1.79 20.30
C PHE A 42 4.05 -0.97 20.45
N GLY A 43 3.14 -1.36 21.34
CA GLY A 43 1.90 -0.63 21.60
C GLY A 43 0.92 -0.65 20.42
N GLU A 44 0.20 0.46 20.23
CA GLU A 44 -0.59 0.70 19.02
C GLU A 44 0.32 1.26 17.91
N VAL A 45 0.46 0.49 16.83
CA VAL A 45 1.29 0.86 15.68
C VAL A 45 0.37 1.27 14.54
N SER A 46 0.66 2.42 13.93
CA SER A 46 0.03 2.89 12.69
C SER A 46 1.03 2.87 11.55
N THR A 47 0.55 3.09 10.33
CA THR A 47 1.45 3.23 9.17
C THR A 47 2.38 4.44 9.35
N PRO A 48 3.68 4.30 9.03
CA PRO A 48 4.63 5.40 9.04
C PRO A 48 4.45 6.37 7.85
N LEU A 49 3.59 6.02 6.89
CA LEU A 49 3.34 6.85 5.71
C LEU A 49 2.43 8.03 6.05
N HIS A 50 2.78 9.21 5.56
CA HIS A 50 2.01 10.44 5.73
C HIS A 50 0.98 10.60 4.61
N PHE A 51 -0.29 10.67 4.98
CA PHE A 51 -1.41 10.88 4.06
C PHE A 51 -2.57 11.55 4.80
N GLN A 52 -3.47 12.20 4.06
CA GLN A 52 -4.70 12.78 4.58
C GLN A 52 -5.95 12.11 4.01
N LYS A 53 -5.83 11.47 2.85
CA LYS A 53 -6.95 10.86 2.11
C LYS A 53 -6.64 9.41 1.74
N ASP A 54 -7.66 8.58 1.59
CA ASP A 54 -7.47 7.14 1.33
C ASP A 54 -6.70 6.85 0.04
N TYR A 55 -6.92 7.65 -1.01
CA TYR A 55 -6.19 7.48 -2.27
C TYR A 55 -4.71 7.88 -2.15
N GLU A 56 -4.39 8.83 -1.26
CA GLU A 56 -3.01 9.23 -0.98
C GLU A 56 -2.26 8.08 -0.32
N LEU A 57 -2.89 7.36 0.62
CA LEU A 57 -2.32 6.15 1.21
C LEU A 57 -2.10 5.06 0.15
N ALA A 58 -3.06 4.82 -0.73
CA ALA A 58 -2.92 3.82 -1.79
C ALA A 58 -1.73 4.14 -2.72
N ILE A 59 -1.57 5.40 -3.11
CA ILE A 59 -0.42 5.86 -3.92
C ILE A 59 0.88 5.70 -3.12
N ALA A 60 0.91 6.12 -1.85
CA ALA A 60 2.08 6.00 -1.00
C ALA A 60 2.53 4.55 -0.80
N VAL A 61 1.59 3.61 -0.65
CA VAL A 61 1.86 2.16 -0.56
C VAL A 61 2.41 1.59 -1.86
N ILE A 62 1.94 2.06 -3.02
CA ILE A 62 2.52 1.66 -4.31
C ILE A 62 3.97 2.14 -4.42
N LEU A 63 4.24 3.38 -3.99
CA LEU A 63 5.60 3.94 -3.99
C LEU A 63 6.51 3.23 -2.98
N SER A 64 6.00 2.76 -1.84
CA SER A 64 6.81 2.08 -0.81
C SER A 64 7.33 0.70 -1.23
N ALA A 65 6.87 0.13 -2.35
CA ALA A 65 7.24 -1.21 -2.79
C ALA A 65 8.76 -1.43 -2.95
N GLN A 66 9.53 -0.37 -3.23
CA GLN A 66 10.99 -0.42 -3.38
C GLN A 66 11.72 0.81 -2.80
N CYS A 67 11.09 1.56 -1.89
CA CYS A 67 11.77 2.66 -1.20
C CYS A 67 11.39 2.70 0.28
N THR A 68 12.17 3.43 1.07
CA THR A 68 11.89 3.59 2.51
C THR A 68 10.70 4.51 2.73
N ASP A 69 9.95 4.29 3.81
CA ASP A 69 8.81 5.13 4.19
C ASP A 69 9.21 6.61 4.33
N GLU A 70 10.42 6.87 4.85
CA GLU A 70 10.98 8.22 4.93
C GLU A 70 11.08 8.90 3.56
N ARG A 71 11.52 8.14 2.54
CA ARG A 71 11.67 8.68 1.19
C ARG A 71 10.31 8.91 0.55
N VAL A 72 9.35 8.00 0.73
CA VAL A 72 7.95 8.22 0.32
C VAL A 72 7.44 9.53 0.90
N ASN A 73 7.63 9.75 2.21
CA ASN A 73 7.20 10.95 2.92
C ASN A 73 7.89 12.25 2.47
N GLN A 74 9.04 12.16 1.80
CA GLN A 74 9.70 13.30 1.15
C GLN A 74 9.09 13.63 -0.22
N VAL A 75 8.66 12.60 -0.97
CA VAL A 75 8.09 12.76 -2.33
C VAL A 75 6.63 13.20 -2.28
N THR A 76 5.84 12.56 -1.42
CA THR A 76 4.37 12.67 -1.43
C THR A 76 3.83 14.09 -1.19
N PRO A 77 4.46 14.98 -0.39
CA PRO A 77 3.93 16.33 -0.20
C PRO A 77 3.91 17.15 -1.50
N ALA A 78 4.96 17.06 -2.32
CA ALA A 78 5.01 17.74 -3.62
C ALA A 78 4.04 17.12 -4.61
N LEU A 79 3.94 15.79 -4.62
CA LEU A 79 3.03 15.03 -5.48
C LEU A 79 1.56 15.37 -5.19
N PHE A 80 1.15 15.34 -3.92
CA PHE A 80 -0.25 15.60 -3.53
C PHE A 80 -0.62 17.09 -3.61
N LYS A 81 0.37 17.99 -3.51
CA LYS A 81 0.16 19.41 -3.81
C LYS A 81 -0.06 19.65 -5.30
N ALA A 82 0.66 18.94 -6.17
CA ALA A 82 0.46 19.02 -7.62
C ALA A 82 -0.87 18.38 -8.05
N PHE A 83 -1.30 17.33 -7.35
CA PHE A 83 -2.52 16.57 -7.66
C PHE A 83 -3.43 16.46 -6.42
N PRO A 84 -4.17 17.53 -6.07
CA PRO A 84 -4.96 17.58 -4.85
C PRO A 84 -6.22 16.72 -4.87
N THR A 85 -6.62 16.16 -6.03
CA THR A 85 -7.73 15.20 -6.15
C THR A 85 -7.34 13.99 -6.98
N LEU A 86 -8.05 12.88 -6.79
CA LEU A 86 -7.82 11.66 -7.56
C LEU A 86 -8.03 11.89 -9.07
N GLU A 87 -8.99 12.73 -9.45
CA GLU A 87 -9.26 13.10 -10.84
C GLU A 87 -8.09 13.89 -11.44
N SER A 88 -7.51 14.83 -10.68
CA SER A 88 -6.33 15.59 -11.12
C SER A 88 -5.11 14.69 -11.30
N PHE A 89 -4.97 13.67 -10.45
CA PHE A 89 -3.89 12.68 -10.57
C PHE A 89 -4.11 11.79 -11.80
N ALA A 90 -5.32 11.26 -11.99
CA ALA A 90 -5.66 10.36 -13.07
C ALA A 90 -5.67 11.03 -14.46
N SER A 91 -5.92 12.33 -14.53
CA SER A 91 -5.87 13.12 -15.76
C SER A 91 -4.51 13.72 -16.07
N SER A 92 -3.52 13.58 -15.19
CA SER A 92 -2.17 14.10 -15.40
C SER A 92 -1.44 13.33 -16.50
N ASP A 93 -0.56 14.06 -17.20
CA ASP A 93 0.42 13.43 -18.07
C ASP A 93 1.42 12.60 -17.24
N LEU A 94 1.77 11.43 -17.79
CA LEU A 94 2.68 10.46 -17.17
C LEU A 94 4.06 11.09 -16.90
N LYS A 95 4.56 11.93 -17.82
CA LYS A 95 5.88 12.59 -17.70
C LYS A 95 5.95 13.51 -16.49
N THR A 96 4.85 14.19 -16.18
CA THR A 96 4.76 15.07 -15.01
C THR A 96 4.88 14.27 -13.72
N ILE A 97 4.18 13.14 -13.64
CA ILE A 97 4.23 12.23 -12.49
C ILE A 97 5.64 11.63 -12.35
N GLU A 98 6.21 11.13 -13.44
CA GLU A 98 7.58 10.61 -13.48
C GLU A 98 8.58 11.64 -12.96
N THR A 99 8.50 12.89 -13.43
CA THR A 99 9.41 13.95 -13.01
C THR A 99 9.32 14.21 -11.50
N LEU A 100 8.11 14.23 -10.94
CA LEU A 100 7.89 14.46 -9.50
C LEU A 100 8.38 13.30 -8.63
N ILE A 101 8.24 12.05 -9.10
CA ILE A 101 8.67 10.86 -8.36
C ILE A 101 10.19 10.63 -8.52
N PHE A 102 10.71 10.81 -9.73
CA PHE A 102 12.11 10.57 -10.09
C PHE A 102 13.07 11.61 -9.51
N PHE A 103 12.63 12.86 -9.29
CA PHE A 103 13.45 13.88 -8.65
C PHE A 103 14.00 13.44 -7.29
N TYR A 104 13.29 12.54 -6.63
CA TYR A 104 13.69 11.90 -5.38
C TYR A 104 14.23 10.48 -5.59
N GLY A 105 14.87 10.17 -6.71
CA GLY A 105 15.68 8.97 -6.96
C GLY A 105 14.98 7.62 -6.89
N PHE A 106 13.77 7.51 -7.45
CA PHE A 106 13.24 6.22 -7.91
C PHE A 106 14.04 5.77 -9.15
N LEU A 107 14.54 4.53 -9.16
CA LEU A 107 15.21 3.88 -10.30
C LEU A 107 14.53 2.55 -10.60
#